data_AF-A0A7C1NMM7-F1
#
_entry.id   AF-A0A7C1NMM7-F1
#
_cell.length_a   1.000
_cell.length_b   1.000
_cell.length_c   1.000
_cell.angle_alpha   90.00
_cell.angle_beta   90.00
_cell.angle_gamma   90.00
#
_symmetry.space_group_name_H-M   'P 1'
#
loop_
_entity.id
_entity.type
_entity.pdbx_description
1 polymer ?
#
loop_
_entity_poly.entity_id
_entity_poly.type
_entity_poly.pdbx_seq_one_letter_code
_entity_poly.pdbx_strand_id
1 'polypeptide(L)'
;MRRLWIGLWLAVIVCWGVEPQLAHLRLRGETRSLDPAPLWDGRELWLPFMHLESLGISLPADTPDELGSATGSEGAMLPVRIELKSFEPSDHHTVALPCVPLRALISAIGGYTRWDEASRTLTVLADLKAVRLSAEADGVAVQTSLPVLWKSFTLDNPPRVVIDLIGCRLPDSPPTPEGMHPRVRGVRVGQFDLQTTRIVLEIDAPLVLRQEGIASAWVLALRDQPTEVAQQPSEPPVSTAAEFQLPALERTGDGVRLRVPVPEGVRPRLMFLENPLRIVLDVPGVLSQAVEQTVADEGLLVRVLRAAPLENGMVRLVLELSRAVGANLLMGKDHLTVNLRLPRGAGGTLRQKIIVIDPGHGGSQPGARFKEGDRTVYEKDITLGIALKVAERLAKQGASVIMTRAEDTSIGLYERTMMANNAGAHFFISIHCDSNMRPNSASGTTIYYHRDDADSRALGQALLNEIVKVSGLPSKGVRSDTTLYRSGLAVLRISQMPAVLIEVGYLNHFYDRKKLLDPKFQHAVADAIVRGLKAYVEGAAE
;
A
#
# COMPACT_ATOMS: atom_id res chain seq x y z
N MET A 1 18.22 -29.51 -9.65
CA MET A 1 18.11 -28.35 -10.57
C MET A 1 17.00 -27.43 -10.08
N ARG A 2 17.25 -26.11 -10.05
CA ARG A 2 16.26 -25.08 -9.64
C ARG A 2 15.41 -24.68 -10.85
N ARG A 3 14.06 -24.73 -10.76
CA ARG A 3 12.99 -24.15 -11.63
C ARG A 3 11.64 -24.67 -11.05
N LEU A 4 10.51 -23.97 -10.93
CA LEU A 4 10.03 -22.63 -11.28
C LEU A 4 8.91 -22.25 -10.25
N TRP A 5 8.77 -20.96 -9.91
CA TRP A 5 7.81 -20.48 -8.91
C TRP A 5 6.65 -19.76 -9.60
N ILE A 6 5.43 -20.31 -9.51
CA ILE A 6 4.25 -19.72 -10.16
C ILE A 6 3.40 -18.97 -9.13
N GLY A 7 3.34 -17.65 -9.28
CA GLY A 7 2.29 -16.80 -8.71
C GLY A 7 1.80 -15.93 -9.86
N LEU A 8 0.69 -16.32 -10.50
CA LEU A 8 0.18 -15.70 -11.72
C LEU A 8 -0.72 -14.51 -11.37
N TRP A 9 -0.22 -13.30 -11.61
CA TRP A 9 -1.04 -12.11 -11.81
C TRP A 9 -1.08 -11.85 -13.31
N LEU A 10 -2.16 -12.25 -13.97
CA LEU A 10 -2.42 -11.92 -15.37
C LEU A 10 -3.12 -10.56 -15.45
N ALA A 11 -2.79 -9.76 -16.47
CA ALA A 11 -3.59 -8.62 -16.92
C ALA A 11 -3.53 -8.66 -18.45
N VAL A 12 -4.67 -8.62 -19.12
CA VAL A 12 -4.78 -8.78 -20.57
C VAL A 12 -5.26 -7.46 -21.17
N ILE A 13 -4.56 -6.96 -22.19
CA ILE A 13 -5.06 -5.88 -23.04
C ILE A 13 -5.57 -6.55 -24.32
N VAL A 14 -6.86 -6.36 -24.61
CA VAL A 14 -7.56 -7.05 -25.72
C VAL A 14 -8.29 -6.01 -26.59
N CYS A 15 -8.09 -6.08 -27.90
CA CYS A 15 -8.98 -5.51 -28.91
C CYS A 15 -10.04 -6.56 -29.31
N TRP A 16 -11.23 -6.14 -29.73
CA TRP A 16 -12.40 -7.04 -29.90
C TRP A 16 -12.66 -7.43 -31.36
N GLY A 17 -13.12 -8.67 -31.59
CA GLY A 17 -13.56 -9.24 -32.89
C GLY A 17 -14.04 -10.70 -32.76
N VAL A 18 -14.67 -11.27 -33.80
CA VAL A 18 -15.17 -12.67 -33.87
C VAL A 18 -14.05 -13.68 -34.23
N GLU A 19 -12.85 -13.15 -34.49
CA GLU A 19 -11.63 -13.88 -34.87
C GLU A 19 -10.56 -13.74 -33.76
N PRO A 20 -9.63 -14.70 -33.63
CA PRO A 20 -8.56 -14.66 -32.64
C PRO A 20 -7.68 -13.41 -32.77
N GLN A 21 -7.50 -12.67 -31.67
CA GLN A 21 -6.66 -11.45 -31.64
C GLN A 21 -5.47 -11.58 -30.70
N LEU A 22 -4.38 -10.86 -31.00
CA LEU A 22 -3.18 -10.83 -30.15
C LEU A 22 -3.50 -10.24 -28.77
N ALA A 23 -3.01 -10.92 -27.74
CA ALA A 23 -3.21 -10.58 -26.33
C ALA A 23 -1.88 -10.65 -25.58
N HIS A 24 -1.64 -9.71 -24.67
CA HIS A 24 -0.40 -9.67 -23.90
C HIS A 24 -0.55 -10.31 -22.52
N LEU A 25 0.46 -11.10 -22.13
CA LEU A 25 0.55 -11.72 -20.82
C LEU A 25 1.39 -10.87 -19.87
N ARG A 26 0.77 -10.33 -18.82
CA ARG A 26 1.50 -9.80 -17.66
C ARG A 26 1.68 -10.90 -16.62
N LEU A 27 2.85 -10.96 -16.00
CA LEU A 27 3.18 -11.86 -14.90
C LEU A 27 3.90 -11.06 -13.82
N ARG A 28 3.34 -11.02 -12.60
CA ARG A 28 3.95 -10.34 -11.43
C ARG A 28 4.24 -8.84 -11.66
N GLY A 29 3.40 -8.18 -12.47
CA GLY A 29 3.57 -6.77 -12.82
C GLY A 29 4.58 -6.51 -13.94
N GLU A 30 5.30 -7.53 -14.41
CA GLU A 30 6.16 -7.45 -15.59
C GLU A 30 5.38 -7.90 -16.82
N THR A 31 5.51 -7.15 -17.92
CA THR A 31 4.96 -7.58 -19.21
C THR A 31 6.00 -8.50 -19.83
N ARG A 32 5.68 -9.80 -19.99
CA ARG A 32 6.53 -10.69 -20.77
C ARG A 32 6.12 -10.54 -22.24
N SER A 33 7.08 -10.17 -23.08
CA SER A 33 6.89 -10.25 -24.52
C SER A 33 6.96 -11.71 -24.93
N LEU A 34 5.79 -12.34 -25.10
CA LEU A 34 5.68 -13.64 -25.73
C LEU A 34 5.55 -13.40 -27.23
N ASP A 35 6.41 -14.04 -28.01
CA ASP A 35 6.36 -14.03 -29.47
C ASP A 35 6.33 -15.47 -29.97
N PRO A 36 5.24 -15.93 -30.61
CA PRO A 36 4.00 -15.20 -30.90
C PRO A 36 3.17 -14.94 -29.62
N ALA A 37 2.37 -13.88 -29.62
CA ALA A 37 1.58 -13.52 -28.44
C ALA A 37 0.42 -14.52 -28.21
N PRO A 38 -0.07 -14.66 -26.96
CA PRO A 38 -1.35 -15.30 -26.69
C PRO A 38 -2.48 -14.76 -27.57
N LEU A 39 -3.48 -15.60 -27.84
CA LEU A 39 -4.63 -15.27 -28.68
C LEU A 39 -5.91 -15.24 -27.85
N TRP A 40 -6.78 -14.26 -28.09
CA TRP A 40 -8.10 -14.18 -27.49
C TRP A 40 -9.17 -14.38 -28.54
N ASP A 41 -10.06 -15.36 -28.35
CA ASP A 41 -11.14 -15.69 -29.31
C ASP A 41 -12.51 -15.10 -28.96
N GLY A 42 -12.55 -14.11 -28.06
CA GLY A 42 -13.79 -13.55 -27.53
C GLY A 42 -14.26 -14.23 -26.24
N ARG A 43 -13.77 -15.44 -25.92
CA ARG A 43 -14.18 -16.20 -24.74
C ARG A 43 -13.00 -16.70 -23.91
N GLU A 44 -11.96 -17.24 -24.54
CA GLU A 44 -10.84 -17.95 -23.93
C GLU A 44 -9.50 -17.33 -24.35
N LEU A 45 -8.51 -17.38 -23.45
CA LEU A 45 -7.15 -16.98 -23.76
C LEU A 45 -6.36 -18.23 -24.15
N TRP A 46 -5.94 -18.29 -25.41
CA TRP A 46 -5.19 -19.38 -25.99
C TRP A 46 -3.70 -19.06 -25.94
N LEU A 47 -2.93 -19.90 -25.29
CA LEU A 47 -1.49 -19.75 -25.16
C LEU A 47 -0.78 -20.63 -26.20
N PRO A 48 0.09 -20.07 -27.07
CA PRO A 48 0.93 -20.87 -27.94
C PRO A 48 1.72 -21.90 -27.15
N PHE A 49 1.65 -23.15 -27.59
CA PHE A 49 2.16 -24.31 -26.89
C PHE A 49 3.66 -24.21 -26.56
N MET A 50 4.45 -23.57 -27.44
CA MET A 50 5.88 -23.33 -27.24
C MET A 50 6.22 -22.51 -25.98
N HIS A 51 5.27 -21.72 -25.44
CA HIS A 51 5.51 -20.93 -24.24
C HIS A 51 5.35 -21.74 -22.94
N LEU A 52 4.87 -22.98 -23.00
CA LEU A 52 4.62 -23.81 -21.81
C LEU A 52 5.90 -24.05 -20.98
N GLU A 53 7.02 -24.37 -21.63
CA GLU A 53 8.30 -24.54 -20.93
C GLU A 53 8.76 -23.24 -20.25
N SER A 54 8.52 -22.08 -20.89
CA SER A 54 8.86 -20.77 -20.33
C SER A 54 8.03 -20.42 -19.08
N LEU A 55 6.86 -21.08 -18.93
CA LEU A 55 5.99 -21.05 -17.77
C LEU A 55 6.27 -22.20 -16.78
N GLY A 56 7.31 -23.00 -17.03
CA GLY A 56 7.73 -24.11 -16.17
C GLY A 56 6.86 -25.35 -16.27
N ILE A 57 6.12 -25.51 -17.37
CA ILE A 57 5.27 -26.65 -17.65
C ILE A 57 6.01 -27.51 -18.68
N SER A 58 6.37 -28.74 -18.31
CA SER A 58 7.04 -29.70 -19.20
C SER A 58 6.06 -30.74 -19.72
N LEU A 59 6.20 -31.13 -20.98
CA LEU A 59 5.38 -32.14 -21.63
C LEU A 59 6.26 -33.31 -22.09
N PRO A 60 5.74 -34.55 -22.11
CA PRO A 60 6.51 -35.70 -22.61
C PRO A 60 6.86 -35.52 -24.08
N ALA A 61 8.08 -35.90 -24.46
CA ALA A 61 8.69 -35.63 -25.76
C ALA A 61 7.99 -36.30 -26.96
N ASP A 62 7.10 -37.26 -26.70
CA ASP A 62 6.34 -37.99 -27.71
C ASP A 62 4.85 -37.98 -27.38
N THR A 63 4.08 -37.01 -27.92
CA THR A 63 2.63 -37.15 -28.08
C THR A 63 2.15 -36.50 -29.39
N PRO A 64 1.53 -37.24 -30.31
CA PRO A 64 0.90 -36.71 -31.52
C PRO A 64 -0.47 -36.11 -31.16
N ASP A 65 -0.75 -34.88 -31.60
CA ASP A 65 -2.04 -34.15 -31.68
C ASP A 65 -3.06 -34.18 -30.50
N GLU A 66 -2.87 -34.99 -29.45
CA GLU A 66 -3.76 -35.16 -28.32
C GLU A 66 -2.97 -35.51 -27.05
N LEU A 67 -3.13 -34.72 -25.99
CA LEU A 67 -2.44 -34.97 -24.71
C LEU A 67 -3.15 -36.08 -23.92
N GLY A 68 -2.63 -37.30 -23.94
CA GLY A 68 -3.18 -38.45 -23.20
C GLY A 68 -2.94 -38.40 -21.68
N SER A 69 -3.85 -39.01 -20.91
CA SER A 69 -3.72 -39.19 -19.45
C SER A 69 -2.70 -40.27 -19.09
N ALA A 70 -1.74 -39.97 -18.20
CA ALA A 70 -0.94 -41.02 -17.56
C ALA A 70 -0.54 -40.63 -16.13
N THR A 71 -0.73 -41.56 -15.19
CA THR A 71 -0.29 -41.47 -13.79
C THR A 71 1.07 -42.14 -13.63
N GLY A 72 2.07 -41.42 -13.11
CA GLY A 72 3.40 -41.99 -12.80
C GLY A 72 4.42 -40.94 -12.37
N SER A 73 5.23 -41.28 -11.38
CA SER A 73 6.09 -40.42 -10.56
C SER A 73 7.27 -39.73 -11.26
N GLU A 74 7.61 -38.55 -10.72
CA GLU A 74 8.78 -37.67 -10.95
C GLU A 74 8.83 -36.86 -12.26
N GLY A 75 8.40 -35.59 -12.13
CA GLY A 75 8.27 -34.62 -13.21
C GLY A 75 6.79 -34.37 -13.48
N ALA A 76 6.20 -33.32 -12.90
CA ALA A 76 4.77 -33.09 -12.92
C ALA A 76 4.21 -32.98 -14.36
N MET A 77 3.68 -34.08 -14.89
CA MET A 77 2.86 -34.09 -16.09
C MET A 77 1.50 -33.44 -15.80
N LEU A 78 0.92 -32.78 -16.80
CA LEU A 78 -0.43 -32.25 -16.71
C LEU A 78 -1.43 -33.41 -16.49
N PRO A 79 -2.21 -33.41 -15.40
CA PRO A 79 -3.08 -34.54 -15.06
C PRO A 79 -4.36 -34.63 -15.91
N VAL A 80 -4.47 -33.89 -17.01
CA VAL A 80 -5.73 -33.70 -17.77
C VAL A 80 -5.45 -33.66 -19.27
N ARG A 81 -6.30 -34.32 -20.06
CA ARG A 81 -6.33 -34.20 -21.53
C ARG A 81 -6.80 -32.80 -21.89
N ILE A 82 -5.94 -32.04 -22.54
CA ILE A 82 -6.24 -30.68 -23.02
C ILE A 82 -6.31 -30.74 -24.55
N GLU A 83 -7.43 -30.32 -25.11
CA GLU A 83 -7.60 -30.18 -26.55
C GLU A 83 -6.72 -29.02 -27.07
N LEU A 84 -5.91 -29.32 -28.09
CA LEU A 84 -5.13 -28.32 -28.80
C LEU A 84 -5.99 -27.69 -29.89
N LYS A 85 -5.82 -26.39 -30.08
CA LYS A 85 -6.43 -25.69 -31.21
C LYS A 85 -5.35 -24.96 -31.99
N SER A 86 -5.38 -25.14 -33.30
CA SER A 86 -4.46 -24.46 -34.21
C SER A 86 -5.06 -23.13 -34.65
N PHE A 87 -4.25 -22.08 -34.62
CA PHE A 87 -4.63 -20.73 -35.06
C PHE A 87 -3.64 -20.18 -36.08
N GLU A 88 -4.13 -19.36 -37.00
CA GLU A 88 -3.33 -18.56 -37.93
C GLU A 88 -3.34 -17.10 -37.45
N PRO A 89 -2.27 -16.61 -36.80
CA PRO A 89 -2.27 -15.27 -36.23
C PRO A 89 -1.98 -14.21 -37.30
N SER A 90 -3.00 -13.83 -38.10
CA SER A 90 -2.95 -12.75 -39.12
C SER A 90 -1.89 -12.91 -40.24
N ASP A 91 -1.99 -12.05 -41.28
CA ASP A 91 -1.40 -12.15 -42.63
C ASP A 91 0.14 -12.32 -42.77
N HIS A 92 0.88 -12.54 -41.69
CA HIS A 92 2.35 -12.61 -41.68
C HIS A 92 2.94 -13.92 -41.13
N HIS A 93 2.12 -14.86 -40.68
CA HIS A 93 2.57 -16.19 -40.24
C HIS A 93 1.97 -17.29 -41.11
N THR A 94 2.80 -17.99 -41.90
CA THR A 94 2.38 -19.06 -42.82
C THR A 94 2.29 -20.45 -42.19
N VAL A 95 2.43 -20.57 -40.86
CA VAL A 95 2.42 -21.84 -40.13
C VAL A 95 1.41 -21.77 -38.98
N ALA A 96 0.47 -22.69 -38.96
CA ALA A 96 -0.54 -22.79 -37.90
C ALA A 96 0.11 -23.06 -36.54
N LEU A 97 -0.28 -22.31 -35.52
CA LEU A 97 0.27 -22.42 -34.17
C LEU A 97 -0.63 -23.27 -33.27
N PRO A 98 -0.15 -24.41 -32.74
CA PRO A 98 -0.88 -25.15 -31.72
C PRO A 98 -0.93 -24.32 -30.43
N CYS A 99 -2.14 -24.12 -29.91
CA CYS A 99 -2.38 -23.37 -28.69
C CYS A 99 -3.20 -24.19 -27.69
N VAL A 100 -2.98 -23.95 -26.40
CA VAL A 100 -3.75 -24.52 -25.30
C VAL A 100 -4.66 -23.47 -24.65
N PRO A 101 -5.88 -23.83 -24.22
CA PRO A 101 -6.74 -22.93 -23.47
C PRO A 101 -6.16 -22.70 -22.07
N LEU A 102 -5.85 -21.45 -21.75
CA LEU A 102 -5.15 -21.08 -20.51
C LEU A 102 -5.95 -21.48 -19.28
N ARG A 103 -7.28 -21.30 -19.27
CA ARG A 103 -8.08 -21.68 -18.09
C ARG A 103 -8.04 -23.18 -17.81
N ALA A 104 -8.07 -24.03 -18.84
CA ALA A 104 -7.96 -25.48 -18.67
C ALA A 104 -6.56 -25.86 -18.16
N LEU A 105 -5.51 -25.23 -18.72
CA LEU A 105 -4.14 -25.42 -18.27
C LEU A 105 -3.95 -25.07 -16.79
N ILE A 106 -4.46 -23.90 -16.36
CA ILE A 106 -4.41 -23.45 -14.97
C ILE A 106 -5.21 -24.39 -14.07
N SER A 107 -6.38 -24.84 -14.50
CA SER A 107 -7.18 -25.83 -13.78
C SER A 107 -6.44 -27.16 -13.61
N ALA A 108 -5.73 -27.63 -14.65
CA ALA A 108 -4.98 -28.88 -14.62
C ALA A 108 -3.83 -28.85 -13.61
N ILE A 109 -3.18 -27.70 -13.41
CA ILE A 109 -2.14 -27.53 -12.38
C ILE A 109 -2.71 -27.16 -11.00
N GLY A 110 -4.03 -27.25 -10.81
CA GLY A 110 -4.69 -26.98 -9.53
C GLY A 110 -4.94 -25.50 -9.22
N GLY A 111 -4.79 -24.62 -10.21
CA GLY A 111 -5.17 -23.22 -10.10
C GLY A 111 -6.64 -22.98 -10.46
N TYR A 112 -7.17 -21.88 -9.98
CA TYR A 112 -8.48 -21.37 -10.34
C TYR A 112 -8.32 -20.08 -11.13
N THR A 113 -9.17 -19.86 -12.13
CA THR A 113 -9.17 -18.61 -12.88
C THR A 113 -10.44 -17.83 -12.65
N ARG A 114 -10.30 -16.51 -12.57
CA ARG A 114 -11.43 -15.59 -12.48
C ARG A 114 -11.27 -14.50 -13.51
N TRP A 115 -12.28 -14.33 -14.34
CA TRP A 115 -12.35 -13.20 -15.26
C TRP A 115 -13.04 -12.00 -14.59
N ASP A 116 -12.42 -10.82 -14.71
CA ASP A 116 -13.02 -9.54 -14.38
C ASP A 116 -13.34 -8.80 -15.68
N GLU A 117 -14.63 -8.70 -15.99
CA GLU A 117 -15.14 -8.07 -17.20
C GLU A 117 -14.85 -6.57 -17.24
N ALA A 118 -14.89 -5.90 -16.09
CA ALA A 118 -14.71 -4.45 -15.99
C ALA A 118 -13.25 -4.05 -16.20
N SER A 119 -12.32 -4.82 -15.65
CA SER A 119 -10.89 -4.58 -15.84
C SER A 119 -10.27 -5.36 -17.00
N ARG A 120 -11.05 -6.23 -17.66
CA ARG A 120 -10.60 -7.17 -18.71
C ARG A 120 -9.41 -8.01 -18.26
N THR A 121 -9.47 -8.50 -17.03
CA THR A 121 -8.34 -9.19 -16.39
C THR A 121 -8.72 -10.62 -16.03
N LEU A 122 -7.91 -11.58 -16.49
CA LEU A 122 -7.92 -12.93 -15.95
C LEU A 122 -7.03 -12.97 -14.70
N THR A 123 -7.56 -13.33 -13.54
CA THR A 123 -6.78 -13.56 -12.31
C THR A 123 -6.62 -15.05 -12.09
N VAL A 124 -5.42 -15.51 -11.69
CA VAL A 124 -5.18 -16.89 -11.27
C VAL A 124 -5.08 -16.93 -9.74
N LEU A 125 -5.78 -17.86 -9.12
CA LEU A 125 -5.85 -18.05 -7.67
C LEU A 125 -5.50 -19.50 -7.31
N ALA A 126 -4.81 -19.69 -6.20
CA ALA A 126 -4.65 -21.01 -5.57
C ALA A 126 -5.86 -21.33 -4.69
N ASP A 127 -6.17 -22.61 -4.50
CA ASP A 127 -7.08 -23.06 -3.45
C ASP A 127 -6.31 -23.25 -2.14
N LEU A 128 -6.93 -22.86 -1.02
CA LEU A 128 -6.52 -23.35 0.29
C LEU A 128 -6.87 -24.84 0.41
N LYS A 129 -5.87 -25.69 0.66
CA LYS A 129 -6.02 -27.15 0.74
C LYS A 129 -6.02 -27.69 2.17
N ALA A 130 -5.20 -27.13 3.06
CA ALA A 130 -5.18 -27.56 4.45
C ALA A 130 -4.67 -26.45 5.39
N VAL A 131 -5.17 -26.47 6.63
CA VAL A 131 -4.66 -25.72 7.77
C VAL A 131 -4.53 -26.70 8.94
N ARG A 132 -3.31 -26.99 9.39
CA ARG A 132 -3.06 -27.98 10.45
C ARG A 132 -2.26 -27.36 11.59
N LEU A 133 -2.77 -27.48 12.81
CA LEU A 133 -2.05 -27.12 14.02
C LEU A 133 -1.24 -28.31 14.53
N SER A 134 0.00 -28.07 14.94
CA SER A 134 0.84 -29.10 15.55
C SER A 134 1.55 -28.56 16.78
N ALA A 135 1.34 -29.24 17.92
CA ALA A 135 2.08 -28.98 19.15
C ALA A 135 3.55 -29.42 19.05
N GLU A 136 3.83 -30.50 18.32
CA GLU A 136 5.20 -31.02 18.15
C GLU A 136 6.05 -30.13 17.23
N ALA A 137 5.43 -29.55 16.19
CA ALA A 137 6.08 -28.61 15.28
C ALA A 137 5.98 -27.15 15.75
N ASP A 138 5.37 -26.91 16.91
CA ASP A 138 5.19 -25.59 17.56
C ASP A 138 4.65 -24.53 16.59
N GLY A 139 3.58 -24.85 15.84
CA GLY A 139 3.10 -23.97 14.79
C GLY A 139 1.86 -24.40 14.02
N VAL A 140 1.57 -23.65 12.95
CA VAL A 140 0.49 -23.91 12.01
C VAL A 140 1.05 -24.17 10.61
N ALA A 141 0.80 -25.35 10.08
CA ALA A 141 1.10 -25.73 8.71
C ALA A 141 -0.06 -25.34 7.79
N VAL A 142 0.25 -24.68 6.68
CA VAL A 142 -0.73 -24.28 5.65
C VAL A 142 -0.30 -24.85 4.30
N GLN A 143 -1.27 -25.40 3.57
CA GLN A 143 -1.07 -25.97 2.24
C GLN A 143 -2.05 -25.34 1.24
N THR A 144 -1.53 -25.01 0.07
CA THR A 144 -2.29 -24.45 -1.07
C THR A 144 -2.03 -25.26 -2.33
N SER A 145 -2.91 -25.17 -3.34
CA SER A 145 -2.70 -25.91 -4.60
C SER A 145 -1.60 -25.32 -5.48
N LEU A 146 -1.40 -24.01 -5.42
CA LEU A 146 -0.37 -23.28 -6.14
C LEU A 146 0.39 -22.38 -5.18
N PRO A 147 1.62 -21.98 -5.51
CA PRO A 147 2.36 -21.03 -4.69
C PRO A 147 1.61 -19.71 -4.53
N VAL A 148 1.52 -19.21 -3.30
CA VAL A 148 0.86 -17.94 -2.98
C VAL A 148 1.82 -17.00 -2.28
N LEU A 149 1.57 -15.71 -2.40
CA LEU A 149 2.17 -14.74 -1.50
C LEU A 149 1.43 -14.83 -0.18
N TRP A 150 2.12 -14.64 0.94
CA TRP A 150 1.44 -14.59 2.21
C TRP A 150 2.09 -13.61 3.17
N LYS A 151 1.34 -13.20 4.20
CA LYS A 151 1.80 -12.35 5.30
C LYS A 151 1.18 -12.83 6.60
N SER A 152 1.90 -12.70 7.70
CA SER A 152 1.36 -12.90 9.04
C SER A 152 1.62 -11.69 9.92
N PHE A 153 0.72 -11.42 10.87
CA PHE A 153 0.83 -10.36 11.85
C PHE A 153 -0.05 -10.65 13.07
N THR A 154 0.23 -10.01 14.19
CA THR A 154 -0.58 -10.09 15.40
C THR A 154 -1.56 -8.93 15.50
N LEU A 155 -2.71 -9.16 16.13
CA LEU A 155 -3.66 -8.13 16.55
C LEU A 155 -3.85 -8.26 18.05
N ASP A 156 -3.89 -7.13 18.76
CA ASP A 156 -4.19 -7.10 20.18
C ASP A 156 -5.70 -6.89 20.42
N ASN A 157 -6.18 -7.28 21.60
CA ASN A 157 -7.54 -7.02 22.10
C ASN A 157 -8.72 -7.48 21.18
N PRO A 158 -9.07 -8.78 21.13
CA PRO A 158 -8.36 -9.92 21.72
C PRO A 158 -7.12 -10.33 20.91
N PRO A 159 -6.12 -10.95 21.56
CA PRO A 159 -4.88 -11.39 20.91
C PRO A 159 -5.18 -12.43 19.81
N ARG A 160 -4.71 -12.14 18.60
CA ARG A 160 -4.93 -12.97 17.40
C ARG A 160 -3.68 -12.98 16.53
N VAL A 161 -3.40 -14.12 15.89
CA VAL A 161 -2.48 -14.19 14.75
C VAL A 161 -3.30 -14.23 13.48
N VAL A 162 -3.03 -13.33 12.55
CA VAL A 162 -3.67 -13.28 11.23
C VAL A 162 -2.67 -13.72 10.19
N ILE A 163 -3.07 -14.61 9.28
CA ILE A 163 -2.31 -15.09 8.14
C ILE A 163 -3.13 -14.81 6.87
N ASP A 164 -2.65 -13.92 6.00
CA ASP A 164 -3.28 -13.64 4.71
C ASP A 164 -2.54 -14.36 3.61
N LEU A 165 -3.27 -15.12 2.80
CA LEU A 165 -2.83 -15.85 1.62
C LEU A 165 -3.29 -15.08 0.39
N ILE A 166 -2.39 -14.29 -0.19
CA ILE A 166 -2.62 -13.41 -1.35
C ILE A 166 -2.43 -14.21 -2.64
N GLY A 167 -3.38 -14.10 -3.55
CA GLY A 167 -3.52 -14.99 -4.69
C GLY A 167 -4.18 -16.33 -4.32
N CYS A 168 -4.90 -16.38 -3.20
CA CYS A 168 -5.60 -17.58 -2.72
C CYS A 168 -7.10 -17.31 -2.61
N ARG A 169 -7.89 -18.32 -2.97
CA ARG A 169 -9.33 -18.37 -2.68
C ARG A 169 -9.66 -19.46 -1.68
N LEU A 170 -10.79 -19.30 -1.03
CA LEU A 170 -11.46 -20.31 -0.26
C LEU A 170 -12.31 -21.15 -1.24
N PRO A 171 -12.08 -22.46 -1.36
CA PRO A 171 -12.90 -23.31 -2.24
C PRO A 171 -14.34 -23.44 -1.69
N ASP A 172 -15.28 -23.82 -2.55
CA ASP A 172 -16.70 -23.96 -2.18
C ASP A 172 -16.91 -24.92 -0.99
N SER A 173 -16.07 -25.95 -0.92
CA SER A 173 -15.90 -26.81 0.25
C SER A 173 -14.57 -26.48 0.94
N PRO A 174 -14.54 -25.51 1.87
CA PRO A 174 -13.31 -25.11 2.55
C PRO A 174 -12.76 -26.24 3.44
N PRO A 175 -11.42 -26.37 3.54
CA PRO A 175 -10.85 -27.32 4.48
C PRO A 175 -11.13 -26.87 5.92
N THR A 176 -11.57 -27.80 6.75
CA THR A 176 -11.68 -27.57 8.20
C THR A 176 -10.28 -27.57 8.82
N PRO A 177 -9.92 -26.60 9.66
CA PRO A 177 -8.67 -26.64 10.40
C PRO A 177 -8.57 -27.91 11.27
N GLU A 178 -7.43 -28.61 11.18
CA GLU A 178 -7.17 -29.88 11.88
C GLU A 178 -6.10 -29.71 12.96
N GLY A 179 -6.14 -30.54 14.01
CA GLY A 179 -5.11 -30.57 15.07
C GLY A 179 -5.32 -29.53 16.17
N MET A 180 -4.39 -29.50 17.13
CA MET A 180 -4.44 -28.61 18.29
C MET A 180 -3.06 -27.99 18.56
N HIS A 181 -3.06 -26.77 19.09
CA HIS A 181 -1.87 -26.09 19.59
C HIS A 181 -2.18 -25.51 20.98
N PRO A 182 -1.31 -25.63 22.00
CA PRO A 182 -1.62 -25.21 23.37
C PRO A 182 -2.06 -23.75 23.50
N ARG A 183 -1.55 -22.89 22.61
CA ARG A 183 -1.78 -21.43 22.59
C ARG A 183 -2.91 -20.97 21.68
N VAL A 184 -3.53 -21.86 20.90
CA VAL A 184 -4.58 -21.49 19.93
C VAL A 184 -5.93 -21.99 20.43
N ARG A 185 -6.85 -21.06 20.70
CA ARG A 185 -8.21 -21.33 21.20
C ARG A 185 -9.23 -21.55 20.10
N GLY A 186 -8.98 -21.01 18.91
CA GLY A 186 -9.84 -21.16 17.76
C GLY A 186 -9.14 -20.77 16.48
N VAL A 187 -9.57 -21.36 15.37
CA VAL A 187 -9.10 -21.00 14.03
C VAL A 187 -10.30 -20.63 13.18
N ARG A 188 -10.24 -19.45 12.57
CA ARG A 188 -11.22 -19.00 11.58
C ARG A 188 -10.53 -18.88 10.24
N VAL A 189 -11.20 -19.35 9.20
CA VAL A 189 -10.75 -19.22 7.82
C VAL A 189 -11.86 -18.53 7.03
N GLY A 190 -11.51 -17.52 6.24
CA GLY A 190 -12.49 -16.78 5.45
C GLY A 190 -11.88 -16.12 4.23
N GLN A 191 -12.71 -15.91 3.20
CA GLN A 191 -12.34 -15.07 2.06
C GLN A 191 -12.34 -13.60 2.51
N PHE A 192 -11.17 -12.96 2.56
CA PHE A 192 -11.03 -11.57 3.03
C PHE A 192 -11.36 -10.56 1.93
N ASP A 193 -10.86 -10.81 0.73
CA ASP A 193 -11.18 -10.07 -0.49
C ASP A 193 -11.16 -11.02 -1.70
N LEU A 194 -11.34 -10.51 -2.92
CA LEU A 194 -11.46 -11.32 -4.14
C LEU A 194 -10.21 -12.17 -4.47
N GLN A 195 -9.08 -11.91 -3.83
CA GLN A 195 -7.79 -12.55 -4.11
C GLN A 195 -7.07 -13.03 -2.85
N THR A 196 -7.64 -12.80 -1.66
CA THR A 196 -6.98 -13.10 -0.39
C THR A 196 -7.84 -13.97 0.52
N THR A 197 -7.33 -15.15 0.87
CA THR A 197 -7.88 -15.99 1.96
C THR A 197 -7.18 -15.64 3.27
N ARG A 198 -7.93 -15.36 4.32
CA ARG A 198 -7.42 -15.03 5.65
C ARG A 198 -7.68 -16.17 6.64
N ILE A 199 -6.64 -16.57 7.34
CA ILE A 199 -6.68 -17.46 8.50
C ILE A 199 -6.45 -16.60 9.75
N VAL A 200 -7.29 -16.74 10.77
CA VAL A 200 -7.17 -16.05 12.05
C VAL A 200 -7.09 -17.09 13.15
N LEU A 201 -5.98 -17.11 13.88
CA LEU A 201 -5.79 -17.90 15.09
C LEU A 201 -6.14 -17.01 16.28
N GLU A 202 -7.11 -17.42 17.08
CA GLU A 202 -7.37 -16.82 18.39
C GLU A 202 -6.35 -17.38 19.37
N ILE A 203 -5.46 -16.53 19.89
CA ILE A 203 -4.36 -16.93 20.78
C ILE A 203 -4.60 -16.41 22.19
N ASP A 204 -3.98 -17.00 23.20
CA ASP A 204 -4.16 -16.61 24.60
C ASP A 204 -3.09 -15.65 25.15
N ALA A 205 -1.97 -15.46 24.45
CA ALA A 205 -1.06 -14.31 24.66
C ALA A 205 -0.28 -13.98 23.37
N PRO A 206 0.37 -12.80 23.29
CA PRO A 206 1.20 -12.41 22.14
C PRO A 206 2.33 -13.41 21.85
N LEU A 207 2.58 -13.68 20.56
CA LEU A 207 3.58 -14.64 20.08
C LEU A 207 4.55 -13.98 19.09
N VAL A 208 5.78 -14.48 19.05
CA VAL A 208 6.76 -14.24 17.99
C VAL A 208 6.55 -15.26 16.88
N LEU A 209 6.37 -14.73 15.68
CA LEU A 209 6.11 -15.54 14.49
C LEU A 209 7.41 -15.80 13.73
N ARG A 210 7.76 -17.08 13.53
CA ARG A 210 8.89 -17.47 12.66
C ARG A 210 8.39 -18.35 11.53
N GLN A 211 8.76 -18.00 10.31
CA GLN A 211 8.32 -18.67 9.11
C GLN A 211 9.36 -19.66 8.59
N GLU A 212 8.91 -20.86 8.22
CA GLU A 212 9.74 -21.86 7.53
C GLU A 212 8.93 -22.54 6.40
N GLY A 213 9.55 -22.79 5.25
CA GLY A 213 8.92 -23.43 4.08
C GLY A 213 8.85 -22.55 2.82
N ILE A 214 8.45 -23.16 1.71
CA ILE A 214 8.49 -22.56 0.38
C ILE A 214 7.23 -22.85 -0.44
N ALA A 215 6.88 -21.90 -1.30
CA ALA A 215 5.92 -22.06 -2.40
C ALA A 215 4.47 -22.36 -1.95
N SER A 216 4.07 -23.63 -1.95
CA SER A 216 2.68 -24.10 -1.76
C SER A 216 2.44 -24.80 -0.41
N ALA A 217 3.50 -25.02 0.38
CA ALA A 217 3.41 -25.58 1.73
C ALA A 217 4.43 -24.92 2.67
N TRP A 218 3.97 -24.46 3.83
CA TRP A 218 4.83 -23.79 4.82
C TRP A 218 4.28 -23.95 6.23
N VAL A 219 5.15 -23.71 7.21
CA VAL A 219 4.86 -23.73 8.64
C VAL A 219 5.11 -22.34 9.22
N LEU A 220 4.14 -21.83 9.98
CA LEU A 220 4.28 -20.65 10.81
C LEU A 220 4.51 -21.11 12.25
N ALA A 221 5.75 -21.03 12.73
CA ALA A 221 6.08 -21.32 14.12
C ALA A 221 5.53 -20.22 15.05
N LEU A 222 4.95 -20.64 16.15
CA LEU A 222 4.18 -19.86 17.11
C LEU A 222 4.92 -19.81 18.46
N ARG A 223 6.02 -19.06 18.52
CA ARG A 223 6.87 -19.03 19.72
C ARG A 223 6.42 -17.98 20.71
N ASP A 224 6.61 -18.22 22.00
CA ASP A 224 6.38 -17.17 23.00
C ASP A 224 7.29 -15.97 22.72
N GLN A 225 6.74 -14.76 22.95
CA GLN A 225 7.63 -13.64 23.20
C GLN A 225 8.49 -13.99 24.42
N PRO A 226 9.82 -13.84 24.34
CA PRO A 226 10.66 -14.00 25.51
C PRO A 226 10.05 -13.15 26.61
N THR A 227 9.68 -13.79 27.72
CA THR A 227 9.43 -13.08 28.95
C THR A 227 10.77 -12.46 29.31
N GLU A 228 10.99 -11.20 28.93
CA GLU A 228 11.80 -10.36 29.79
C GLU A 228 11.09 -10.45 31.14
N VAL A 229 11.66 -11.27 32.02
CA VAL A 229 11.42 -11.12 33.45
C VAL A 229 11.60 -9.63 33.67
N ALA A 230 10.50 -8.96 34.01
CA ALA A 230 10.55 -7.65 34.58
C ALA A 230 11.34 -7.80 35.88
N GLN A 231 12.66 -7.84 35.77
CA GLN A 231 13.47 -7.04 36.65
C GLN A 231 12.85 -5.66 36.50
N GLN A 232 12.12 -5.23 37.54
CA GLN A 232 12.12 -3.82 37.88
C GLN A 232 13.52 -3.32 37.51
N PRO A 233 13.67 -2.34 36.60
CA PRO A 233 14.97 -1.76 36.43
C PRO A 233 15.36 -1.35 37.85
N SER A 234 16.36 -2.04 38.43
CA SER A 234 17.22 -1.40 39.39
C SER A 234 17.51 -0.07 38.74
N GLU A 235 17.15 1.03 39.43
CA GLU A 235 17.46 2.38 38.97
C GLU A 235 18.77 2.28 38.21
N PRO A 236 18.80 2.62 36.90
CA PRO A 236 20.06 2.53 36.17
C PRO A 236 21.07 3.20 37.09
N PRO A 237 22.23 2.56 37.37
CA PRO A 237 23.25 3.25 38.14
C PRO A 237 23.32 4.63 37.53
N VAL A 238 23.23 5.67 38.36
CA VAL A 238 23.44 7.07 37.95
C VAL A 238 24.87 7.12 37.42
N SER A 239 25.03 6.61 36.22
CA SER A 239 26.26 6.33 35.53
C SER A 239 26.33 7.45 34.55
N THR A 240 26.73 8.62 35.08
CA THR A 240 27.44 9.65 34.32
C THR A 240 26.92 9.83 32.88
N ALA A 241 25.59 9.84 32.70
CA ALA A 241 25.02 10.04 31.38
C ALA A 241 25.36 11.48 31.04
N ALA A 242 26.20 11.67 30.03
CA ALA A 242 26.58 12.98 29.57
C ALA A 242 25.30 13.80 29.36
N GLU A 243 25.28 15.02 29.90
CA GLU A 243 24.13 15.91 29.77
C GLU A 243 23.79 16.08 28.28
N PHE A 244 22.52 15.90 27.93
CA PHE A 244 22.07 15.98 26.55
C PHE A 244 22.31 17.39 26.02
N GLN A 245 23.06 17.51 24.93
CA GLN A 245 23.31 18.78 24.26
C GLN A 245 22.45 18.90 23.01
N LEU A 246 22.00 20.12 22.72
CA LEU A 246 21.31 20.38 21.47
C LEU A 246 22.23 20.05 20.29
N PRO A 247 21.78 19.21 19.34
CA PRO A 247 22.58 18.88 18.17
C PRO A 247 22.71 20.09 17.25
N ALA A 248 23.90 20.29 16.69
CA ALA A 248 24.16 21.37 15.75
C ALA A 248 23.40 21.16 14.42
N LEU A 249 22.97 22.28 13.83
CA LEU A 249 22.41 22.34 12.48
C LEU A 249 23.56 22.56 11.48
N GLU A 250 23.94 21.50 10.77
CA GLU A 250 25.01 21.55 9.77
C GLU A 250 24.42 21.80 8.38
N ARG A 251 24.86 22.86 7.69
CA ARG A 251 24.48 23.09 6.28
C ARG A 251 25.10 22.01 5.39
N THR A 252 24.28 21.41 4.52
CA THR A 252 24.72 20.53 3.43
C THR A 252 24.50 21.22 2.08
N GLY A 253 25.05 20.66 1.00
CA GLY A 253 24.86 21.22 -0.34
C GLY A 253 23.40 21.28 -0.80
N ASP A 254 22.54 20.42 -0.23
CA ASP A 254 21.13 20.26 -0.58
C ASP A 254 20.16 20.58 0.56
N GLY A 255 20.64 21.03 1.73
CA GLY A 255 19.80 21.30 2.89
C GLY A 255 20.54 21.40 4.22
N VAL A 256 20.03 20.68 5.23
CA VAL A 256 20.54 20.68 6.60
C VAL A 256 20.61 19.29 7.16
N ARG A 257 21.66 19.04 7.94
CA ARG A 257 21.85 17.81 8.69
C ARG A 257 21.87 18.10 10.19
N LEU A 258 21.23 17.24 10.96
CA LEU A 258 21.45 17.11 12.40
C LEU A 258 21.90 15.69 12.70
N ARG A 259 22.81 15.54 13.66
CA ARG A 259 23.20 14.26 14.24
C ARG A 259 22.72 14.21 15.67
N VAL A 260 21.73 13.37 15.94
CA VAL A 260 21.16 13.21 17.27
C VAL A 260 21.77 11.97 17.91
N PRO A 261 22.47 12.08 19.05
CA PRO A 261 23.01 10.92 19.75
C PRO A 261 21.89 9.93 20.10
N VAL A 262 22.06 8.66 19.72
CA VAL A 262 21.10 7.58 20.00
C VAL A 262 21.90 6.29 20.22
N PRO A 263 21.84 5.66 21.40
CA PRO A 263 22.59 4.44 21.66
C PRO A 263 22.30 3.31 20.67
N GLU A 264 23.29 2.45 20.44
CA GLU A 264 23.18 1.31 19.54
C GLU A 264 21.98 0.42 19.91
N GLY A 265 21.17 0.05 18.91
CA GLY A 265 19.97 -0.78 19.11
C GLY A 265 18.72 -0.04 19.58
N VAL A 266 18.82 1.24 19.99
CA VAL A 266 17.66 2.04 20.39
C VAL A 266 16.97 2.62 19.15
N ARG A 267 15.66 2.40 19.03
CA ARG A 267 14.83 3.07 18.03
C ARG A 267 14.12 4.28 18.65
N PRO A 268 14.46 5.51 18.24
CA PRO A 268 13.82 6.70 18.78
C PRO A 268 12.39 6.80 18.27
N ARG A 269 11.51 7.41 19.08
CA ARG A 269 10.15 7.70 18.66
C ARG A 269 10.16 8.96 17.80
N LEU A 270 9.67 8.85 16.57
CA LEU A 270 9.58 9.94 15.61
C LEU A 270 8.13 10.32 15.37
N MET A 271 7.83 11.62 15.39
CA MET A 271 6.51 12.15 15.06
C MET A 271 6.66 13.38 14.16
N PHE A 272 5.77 13.51 13.17
CA PHE A 272 5.59 14.72 12.38
C PHE A 272 4.27 15.35 12.82
N LEU A 273 4.30 16.63 13.15
CA LEU A 273 3.15 17.35 13.67
C LEU A 273 2.87 18.58 12.82
N GLU A 274 1.59 18.92 12.74
CA GLU A 274 1.06 20.12 12.13
C GLU A 274 0.72 21.21 13.17
N ASN A 275 0.48 22.41 12.66
CA ASN A 275 -0.03 23.58 13.36
C ASN A 275 0.70 23.87 14.70
N PRO A 276 1.98 24.30 14.66
CA PRO A 276 2.83 24.47 13.49
C PRO A 276 3.57 23.19 13.06
N LEU A 277 4.19 23.23 11.88
CA LEU A 277 5.00 22.15 11.33
C LEU A 277 6.19 21.80 12.24
N ARG A 278 6.23 20.58 12.75
CA ARG A 278 7.28 20.12 13.67
C ARG A 278 7.73 18.70 13.37
N ILE A 279 9.01 18.43 13.57
CA ILE A 279 9.57 17.08 13.72
C ILE A 279 9.90 16.89 15.20
N VAL A 280 9.39 15.82 15.80
CA VAL A 280 9.60 15.47 17.20
C VAL A 280 10.33 14.13 17.29
N LEU A 281 11.40 14.11 18.06
CA LEU A 281 12.22 12.93 18.34
C LEU A 281 12.30 12.73 19.85
N ASP A 282 11.85 11.58 20.34
CA ASP A 282 12.13 11.17 21.71
C ASP A 282 13.34 10.22 21.69
N VAL A 283 14.42 10.63 22.37
CA VAL A 283 15.72 9.94 22.43
C VAL A 283 16.17 9.75 23.87
N PRO A 284 16.96 8.71 24.20
CA PRO A 284 17.55 8.57 25.52
C PRO A 284 18.47 9.75 25.85
N GLY A 285 18.39 10.27 27.07
CA GLY A 285 19.23 11.37 27.51
C GLY A 285 18.77 11.97 28.84
N VAL A 286 19.68 12.69 29.50
CA VAL A 286 19.37 13.45 30.72
C VAL A 286 19.54 14.92 30.40
N LEU A 287 18.51 15.71 30.72
CA LEU A 287 18.53 17.16 30.55
C LEU A 287 17.99 17.80 31.83
N SER A 288 18.78 18.69 32.44
CA SER A 288 18.45 19.32 33.73
C SER A 288 17.26 20.29 33.64
N GLN A 289 17.14 21.00 32.53
CA GLN A 289 16.06 21.96 32.25
C GLN A 289 15.80 22.05 30.74
N ALA A 290 14.60 22.48 30.35
CA ALA A 290 14.30 22.69 28.94
C ALA A 290 15.22 23.76 28.33
N VAL A 291 15.69 23.51 27.11
CA VAL A 291 16.54 24.41 26.34
C VAL A 291 15.88 24.72 25.00
N GLU A 292 16.03 25.96 24.56
CA GLU A 292 15.46 26.46 23.31
C GLU A 292 16.47 27.33 22.59
N GLN A 293 16.56 27.14 21.28
CA GLN A 293 17.38 27.92 20.38
C GLN A 293 16.53 28.38 19.19
N THR A 294 16.38 29.69 19.05
CA THR A 294 15.86 30.30 17.82
C THR A 294 16.93 30.25 16.74
N VAL A 295 16.53 29.89 15.54
CA VAL A 295 17.40 29.76 14.38
C VAL A 295 17.06 30.90 13.41
N ALA A 296 17.94 31.90 13.35
CA ALA A 296 17.73 33.10 12.53
C ALA A 296 17.92 32.84 11.02
N ASP A 297 18.63 31.77 10.67
CA ASP A 297 18.97 31.46 9.30
C ASP A 297 17.85 30.63 8.63
N GLU A 298 17.03 31.29 7.83
CA GLU A 298 15.90 30.64 7.13
C GLU A 298 16.33 29.53 6.18
N GLY A 299 17.56 29.59 5.67
CA GLY A 299 18.13 28.54 4.83
C GLY A 299 18.34 27.23 5.58
N LEU A 300 18.20 27.22 6.91
CA LEU A 300 18.28 26.02 7.72
C LEU A 300 16.96 25.25 7.84
N LEU A 301 15.86 25.75 7.26
CA LEU A 301 14.54 25.12 7.25
C LEU A 301 13.91 24.86 8.64
N VAL A 302 14.61 25.21 9.71
CA VAL A 302 14.24 25.10 11.11
C VAL A 302 14.18 26.52 11.67
N ARG A 303 13.09 26.87 12.36
CA ARG A 303 12.91 28.16 13.05
C ARG A 303 13.30 28.08 14.51
N VAL A 304 12.96 26.98 15.15
CA VAL A 304 13.24 26.77 16.59
C VAL A 304 13.67 25.33 16.81
N LEU A 305 14.76 25.15 17.55
CA LEU A 305 15.20 23.86 18.07
C LEU A 305 14.99 23.86 19.58
N ARG A 306 14.19 22.91 20.09
CA ARG A 306 13.91 22.77 21.53
C ARG A 306 14.28 21.39 22.01
N ALA A 307 14.78 21.27 23.23
CA ALA A 307 14.87 20.00 23.95
C ALA A 307 14.27 20.15 25.34
N ALA A 308 13.49 19.15 25.77
CA ALA A 308 12.92 19.10 27.10
C ALA A 308 13.04 17.69 27.69
N PRO A 309 13.29 17.56 29.01
CA PRO A 309 13.31 16.26 29.66
C PRO A 309 11.91 15.64 29.62
N LEU A 310 11.88 14.32 29.46
CA LEU A 310 10.71 13.48 29.66
C LEU A 310 10.95 12.56 30.86
N GLU A 311 9.87 11.96 31.37
CA GLU A 311 9.97 10.88 32.35
C GLU A 311 10.81 9.71 31.78
N ASN A 312 11.43 8.93 32.67
CA ASN A 312 12.20 7.72 32.35
C ASN A 312 13.53 7.92 31.61
N GLY A 313 14.20 9.08 31.79
CA GLY A 313 15.53 9.30 31.23
C GLY A 313 15.54 9.49 29.72
N MET A 314 14.46 10.09 29.20
CA MET A 314 14.31 10.44 27.79
C MET A 314 14.33 11.97 27.62
N VAL A 315 14.72 12.43 26.45
CA VAL A 315 14.66 13.83 26.03
C VAL A 315 13.82 13.93 24.77
N ARG A 316 12.91 14.91 24.73
CA ARG A 316 12.14 15.27 23.54
C ARG A 316 12.85 16.40 22.82
N LEU A 317 13.39 16.11 21.64
CA LEU A 317 13.89 17.10 20.69
C LEU A 317 12.78 17.51 19.72
N VAL A 318 12.54 18.81 19.57
CA VAL A 318 11.53 19.38 18.67
C VAL A 318 12.20 20.34 17.69
N LEU A 319 12.06 20.07 16.41
CA LEU A 319 12.42 20.97 15.32
C LEU A 319 11.13 21.63 14.83
N GLU A 320 10.90 22.89 15.16
CA GLU A 320 9.85 23.71 14.53
C GLU A 320 10.35 24.19 13.17
N LEU A 321 9.63 23.84 12.11
CA LEU A 321 10.08 24.03 10.73
C LEU A 321 9.58 25.35 10.14
N SER A 322 10.38 25.98 9.27
CA SER A 322 9.96 27.18 8.53
C SER A 322 8.98 26.86 7.39
N ARG A 323 8.99 25.61 6.91
CA ARG A 323 8.15 25.10 5.82
C ARG A 323 8.08 23.57 5.88
N ALA A 324 7.29 22.95 5.01
CA ALA A 324 7.37 21.51 4.80
C ALA A 324 8.70 21.13 4.15
N VAL A 325 9.31 20.05 4.64
CA VAL A 325 10.66 19.60 4.24
C VAL A 325 10.68 18.11 3.92
N GLY A 326 11.49 17.73 2.95
CA GLY A 326 11.87 16.34 2.75
C GLY A 326 12.82 15.92 3.87
N ALA A 327 12.36 15.07 4.79
CA ALA A 327 13.15 14.61 5.93
C ALA A 327 13.57 13.14 5.77
N ASN A 328 14.86 12.88 5.55
CA ASN A 328 15.42 11.54 5.48
C ASN A 328 16.13 11.19 6.79
N LEU A 329 15.77 10.06 7.37
CA LEU A 329 16.28 9.60 8.67
C LEU A 329 17.14 8.36 8.46
N LEU A 330 18.39 8.42 8.89
CA LEU A 330 19.36 7.33 8.74
C LEU A 330 19.89 6.95 10.12
N MET A 331 19.61 5.71 10.53
CA MET A 331 20.14 5.18 11.78
C MET A 331 21.61 4.78 11.58
N GLY A 332 22.51 5.41 12.33
CA GLY A 332 23.91 5.03 12.46
C GLY A 332 24.11 4.05 13.61
N LYS A 333 25.38 3.83 13.99
CA LYS A 333 25.73 2.95 15.12
C LYS A 333 25.33 3.56 16.48
N ASP A 334 25.59 4.84 16.66
CA ASP A 334 25.48 5.59 17.91
C ASP A 334 24.75 6.94 17.76
N HIS A 335 24.12 7.17 16.60
CA HIS A 335 23.38 8.39 16.32
C HIS A 335 22.31 8.17 15.25
N LEU A 336 21.28 9.01 15.30
CA LEU A 336 20.33 9.23 14.22
C LEU A 336 20.76 10.44 13.39
N THR A 337 21.00 10.26 12.09
CA THR A 337 21.19 11.38 11.16
C THR A 337 19.84 11.81 10.61
N VAL A 338 19.49 13.07 10.80
CA VAL A 338 18.29 13.73 10.24
C VAL A 338 18.75 14.66 9.13
N ASN A 339 18.47 14.30 7.87
CA ASN A 339 18.74 15.17 6.73
C ASN A 339 17.43 15.83 6.29
N LEU A 340 17.38 17.15 6.35
CA LEU A 340 16.27 17.99 5.88
C LEU A 340 16.67 18.66 4.58
N ARG A 341 15.80 18.63 3.58
CA ARG A 341 16.00 19.34 2.31
C ARG A 341 14.71 19.98 1.83
N LEU A 342 14.84 20.92 0.89
CA LEU A 342 13.70 21.34 0.10
C LEU A 342 13.13 20.12 -0.64
N PRO A 343 11.81 19.88 -0.56
CA PRO A 343 11.23 18.72 -1.20
C PRO A 343 11.09 18.93 -2.71
N ARG A 344 11.04 17.84 -3.49
CA ARG A 344 10.92 17.90 -4.96
C ARG A 344 9.68 18.71 -5.36
N GLY A 345 9.82 19.59 -6.34
CA GLY A 345 8.71 20.44 -6.79
C GLY A 345 8.51 21.72 -5.96
N ALA A 346 9.21 21.89 -4.83
CA ALA A 346 9.34 23.17 -4.15
C ALA A 346 10.14 24.19 -4.98
N GLY A 347 9.92 25.48 -4.72
CA GLY A 347 10.48 26.60 -5.47
C GLY A 347 9.61 27.03 -6.67
N GLY A 348 9.74 28.30 -7.04
CA GLY A 348 8.94 28.93 -8.09
C GLY A 348 7.54 29.29 -7.60
N THR A 349 6.56 29.28 -8.51
CA THR A 349 5.14 29.55 -8.20
C THR A 349 4.23 28.45 -8.71
N LEU A 350 2.98 28.40 -8.23
CA LEU A 350 1.98 27.45 -8.75
C LEU A 350 1.76 27.58 -10.27
N ARG A 351 1.99 28.76 -10.87
CA ARG A 351 1.86 29.00 -12.32
C ARG A 351 2.75 28.11 -13.19
N GLN A 352 3.83 27.60 -12.61
CA GLN A 352 4.81 26.76 -13.30
C GLN A 352 4.56 25.27 -13.08
N LYS A 353 3.48 24.90 -12.38
CA LYS A 353 3.23 23.53 -11.94
C LYS A 353 2.07 22.91 -12.73
N ILE A 354 2.25 21.65 -13.09
CA ILE A 354 1.21 20.75 -13.57
C ILE A 354 0.75 19.94 -12.37
N ILE A 355 -0.54 20.00 -12.04
CA ILE A 355 -1.11 19.36 -10.85
C ILE A 355 -2.22 18.44 -11.31
N VAL A 356 -2.13 17.16 -10.96
CA VAL A 356 -3.21 16.20 -11.19
C VAL A 356 -4.06 16.08 -9.93
N ILE A 357 -5.35 16.33 -10.08
CA ILE A 357 -6.37 16.14 -9.04
C ILE A 357 -7.16 14.89 -9.40
N ASP A 358 -7.20 13.93 -8.49
CA ASP A 358 -7.88 12.65 -8.65
C ASP A 358 -9.08 12.55 -7.70
N PRO A 359 -10.32 12.88 -8.15
CA PRO A 359 -11.49 12.56 -7.36
C PRO A 359 -11.69 11.04 -7.33
N GLY A 360 -11.57 10.46 -6.14
CA GLY A 360 -11.70 9.03 -5.91
C GLY A 360 -13.01 8.46 -6.45
N HIS A 361 -12.98 7.21 -6.91
CA HIS A 361 -14.15 6.48 -7.43
C HIS A 361 -14.79 7.12 -8.69
N GLY A 362 -16.10 6.97 -8.90
CA GLY A 362 -16.84 7.50 -10.05
C GLY A 362 -17.54 6.41 -10.87
N GLY A 363 -18.64 6.79 -11.54
CA GLY A 363 -19.48 5.90 -12.33
C GLY A 363 -20.00 4.71 -11.51
N SER A 364 -19.62 3.50 -11.93
CA SER A 364 -19.98 2.24 -11.28
C SER A 364 -19.25 1.98 -9.95
N GLN A 365 -18.27 2.83 -9.58
CA GLN A 365 -17.55 2.75 -8.32
C GLN A 365 -18.16 3.78 -7.36
N PRO A 366 -19.03 3.38 -6.40
CA PRO A 366 -19.67 4.34 -5.48
C PRO A 366 -18.74 4.87 -4.39
N GLY A 367 -17.66 4.13 -4.08
CA GLY A 367 -16.89 4.30 -2.85
C GLY A 367 -17.72 3.92 -1.62
N ALA A 368 -17.38 4.51 -0.48
CA ALA A 368 -18.15 4.42 0.76
C ALA A 368 -19.59 4.91 0.53
N ARG A 369 -20.52 4.32 1.29
CA ARG A 369 -21.96 4.59 1.17
C ARG A 369 -22.56 4.83 2.55
N PHE A 370 -23.46 5.79 2.64
CA PHE A 370 -24.31 5.98 3.81
C PHE A 370 -25.77 6.10 3.40
N LYS A 371 -26.66 5.39 4.09
CA LYS A 371 -28.10 5.42 3.84
C LYS A 371 -28.81 6.18 4.95
N GLU A 372 -29.64 7.16 4.58
CA GLU A 372 -30.49 7.96 5.46
C GLU A 372 -31.92 7.92 4.93
N GLY A 373 -32.78 7.10 5.53
CA GLY A 373 -34.10 6.81 4.96
C GLY A 373 -33.97 6.26 3.54
N ASP A 374 -34.62 6.92 2.58
CA ASP A 374 -34.58 6.54 1.15
C ASP A 374 -33.39 7.16 0.40
N ARG A 375 -32.66 8.10 1.01
CA ARG A 375 -31.50 8.74 0.40
C ARG A 375 -30.24 7.90 0.60
N THR A 376 -29.49 7.68 -0.46
CA THR A 376 -28.11 7.16 -0.39
C THR A 376 -27.13 8.27 -0.72
N VAL A 377 -26.13 8.42 0.14
CA VAL A 377 -24.98 9.30 -0.06
C VAL A 377 -23.80 8.45 -0.50
N TYR A 378 -23.14 8.87 -1.58
CA TYR A 378 -21.98 8.20 -2.14
C TYR A 378 -20.73 9.05 -1.95
N GLU A 379 -19.61 8.39 -1.63
CA GLU A 379 -18.30 9.04 -1.55
C GLU A 379 -17.94 9.71 -2.88
N LYS A 380 -18.20 9.06 -4.02
CA LYS A 380 -17.84 9.57 -5.35
C LYS A 380 -18.38 10.99 -5.65
N ASP A 381 -19.52 11.35 -5.06
CA ASP A 381 -20.15 12.66 -5.25
C ASP A 381 -19.44 13.73 -4.41
N ILE A 382 -19.06 13.37 -3.18
CA ILE A 382 -18.33 14.25 -2.26
C ILE A 382 -16.91 14.50 -2.78
N THR A 383 -16.22 13.45 -3.21
CA THR A 383 -14.85 13.55 -3.75
C THR A 383 -14.82 14.41 -5.01
N LEU A 384 -15.77 14.23 -5.93
CA LEU A 384 -15.91 15.08 -7.12
C LEU A 384 -16.20 16.54 -6.74
N GLY A 385 -17.13 16.76 -5.81
CA GLY A 385 -17.52 18.10 -5.37
C GLY A 385 -16.37 18.89 -4.74
N ILE A 386 -15.50 18.24 -3.96
CA ILE A 386 -14.29 18.87 -3.39
C ILE A 386 -13.22 19.05 -4.48
N ALA A 387 -12.98 18.04 -5.30
CA ALA A 387 -11.95 18.07 -6.35
C ALA A 387 -12.17 19.18 -7.38
N LEU A 388 -13.42 19.39 -7.84
CA LEU A 388 -13.76 20.49 -8.75
C LEU A 388 -13.43 21.86 -8.13
N LYS A 389 -13.74 22.04 -6.83
CA LYS A 389 -13.43 23.27 -6.10
C LYS A 389 -11.93 23.50 -5.98
N VAL A 390 -11.15 22.45 -5.73
CA VAL A 390 -9.67 22.49 -5.70
C VAL A 390 -9.13 22.86 -7.08
N ALA A 391 -9.59 22.18 -8.14
CA ALA A 391 -9.15 22.43 -9.50
C ALA A 391 -9.41 23.87 -9.95
N GLU A 392 -10.61 24.40 -9.68
CA GLU A 392 -10.98 25.80 -9.97
C GLU A 392 -10.01 26.79 -9.29
N ARG A 393 -9.70 26.57 -8.00
CA ARG A 393 -8.83 27.44 -7.22
C ARG A 393 -7.38 27.38 -7.69
N LEU A 394 -6.87 26.20 -8.02
CA LEU A 394 -5.52 26.03 -8.58
C LEU A 394 -5.40 26.69 -9.95
N ALA A 395 -6.40 26.54 -10.82
CA ALA A 395 -6.46 27.21 -12.11
C ALA A 395 -6.46 28.75 -11.95
N LYS A 396 -7.17 29.29 -10.94
CA LYS A 396 -7.12 30.73 -10.59
C LYS A 396 -5.74 31.20 -10.11
N GLN A 397 -4.96 30.33 -9.47
CA GLN A 397 -3.54 30.60 -9.16
C GLN A 397 -2.63 30.47 -10.41
N GLY A 398 -3.19 30.07 -11.55
CA GLY A 398 -2.53 29.93 -12.85
C GLY A 398 -1.79 28.61 -13.06
N ALA A 399 -2.02 27.61 -12.20
CA ALA A 399 -1.45 26.28 -12.38
C ALA A 399 -2.15 25.53 -13.54
N SER A 400 -1.41 24.64 -14.21
CA SER A 400 -1.99 23.70 -15.16
C SER A 400 -2.62 22.54 -14.40
N VAL A 401 -3.95 22.42 -14.43
CA VAL A 401 -4.67 21.39 -13.67
C VAL A 401 -5.21 20.32 -14.60
N ILE A 402 -4.93 19.06 -14.27
CA ILE A 402 -5.48 17.88 -14.94
C ILE A 402 -6.35 17.15 -13.94
N MET A 403 -7.60 16.86 -14.29
CA MET A 403 -8.48 16.02 -13.47
C MET A 403 -8.52 14.62 -14.04
N THR A 404 -8.42 13.59 -13.19
CA THR A 404 -8.60 12.20 -13.66
C THR A 404 -10.04 11.94 -14.12
N ARG A 405 -11.01 12.63 -13.50
CA ARG A 405 -12.38 12.79 -13.96
C ARG A 405 -12.94 14.15 -13.54
N ALA A 406 -13.75 14.76 -14.39
CA ALA A 406 -14.52 15.99 -14.07
C ALA A 406 -16.02 15.72 -13.93
N GLU A 407 -16.45 14.47 -14.17
CA GLU A 407 -17.83 14.02 -14.16
C GLU A 407 -17.95 12.69 -13.37
N ASP A 408 -19.17 12.14 -13.29
CA ASP A 408 -19.44 10.85 -12.66
C ASP A 408 -19.10 9.68 -13.61
N THR A 409 -17.82 9.54 -13.94
CA THR A 409 -17.31 8.49 -14.82
C THR A 409 -16.39 7.51 -14.09
N SER A 410 -16.40 6.25 -14.50
CA SER A 410 -15.46 5.23 -13.99
C SER A 410 -14.10 5.41 -14.64
N ILE A 411 -13.04 5.55 -13.83
CA ILE A 411 -11.64 5.56 -14.28
C ILE A 411 -10.89 4.41 -13.62
N GLY A 412 -10.06 3.69 -14.40
CA GLY A 412 -9.28 2.58 -13.92
C GLY A 412 -8.25 3.00 -12.86
N LEU A 413 -7.99 2.12 -11.88
CA LEU A 413 -7.10 2.46 -10.75
C LEU A 413 -5.68 2.87 -11.21
N TYR A 414 -5.11 2.15 -12.18
CA TYR A 414 -3.79 2.47 -12.73
C TYR A 414 -3.82 3.62 -13.74
N GLU A 415 -4.94 3.80 -14.42
CA GLU A 415 -5.15 4.87 -15.41
C GLU A 415 -5.02 6.25 -14.77
N ARG A 416 -5.59 6.43 -13.57
CA ARG A 416 -5.51 7.67 -12.77
C ARG A 416 -4.09 8.20 -12.64
N THR A 417 -3.17 7.36 -12.20
CA THR A 417 -1.77 7.75 -12.02
C THR A 417 -1.00 7.78 -13.33
N MET A 418 -1.38 6.96 -14.32
CA MET A 418 -0.78 7.04 -15.66
C MET A 418 -1.06 8.39 -16.33
N MET A 419 -2.23 9.00 -16.13
CA MET A 419 -2.49 10.37 -16.59
C MET A 419 -1.48 11.36 -16.00
N ALA A 420 -1.16 11.22 -14.71
CA ALA A 420 -0.19 12.08 -14.04
C ALA A 420 1.24 11.85 -14.50
N ASN A 421 1.65 10.59 -14.63
CA ASN A 421 2.98 10.21 -15.11
C ASN A 421 3.20 10.70 -16.54
N ASN A 422 2.24 10.48 -17.44
CA ASN A 422 2.34 10.88 -18.85
C ASN A 422 2.37 12.40 -19.03
N ALA A 423 1.68 13.14 -18.16
CA ALA A 423 1.68 14.59 -18.20
C ALA A 423 2.96 15.24 -17.62
N GLY A 424 3.89 14.44 -17.06
CA GLY A 424 5.02 14.97 -16.31
C GLY A 424 4.55 15.84 -15.12
N ALA A 425 3.46 15.42 -14.45
CA ALA A 425 2.87 16.22 -13.40
C ALA A 425 3.86 16.44 -12.24
N HIS A 426 3.81 17.64 -11.67
CA HIS A 426 4.62 18.01 -10.52
C HIS A 426 4.02 17.45 -9.22
N PHE A 427 2.70 17.26 -9.17
CA PHE A 427 1.98 16.79 -8.00
C PHE A 427 0.79 15.93 -8.40
N PHE A 428 0.50 14.90 -7.60
CA PHE A 428 -0.72 14.10 -7.68
C PHE A 428 -1.46 14.14 -6.34
N ILE A 429 -2.71 14.59 -6.35
CA ILE A 429 -3.55 14.70 -5.15
C ILE A 429 -4.84 13.93 -5.37
N SER A 430 -4.96 12.78 -4.73
CA SER A 430 -6.19 11.98 -4.71
C SER A 430 -7.07 12.38 -3.52
N ILE A 431 -8.37 12.52 -3.73
CA ILE A 431 -9.33 12.98 -2.73
C ILE A 431 -10.37 11.88 -2.50
N HIS A 432 -10.49 11.47 -1.23
CA HIS A 432 -11.31 10.36 -0.76
C HIS A 432 -12.05 10.72 0.55
N CYS A 433 -12.98 9.86 0.96
CA CYS A 433 -13.59 9.88 2.27
C CYS A 433 -13.53 8.50 2.91
N ASP A 434 -13.01 8.44 4.13
CA ASP A 434 -12.79 7.18 4.82
C ASP A 434 -14.12 6.56 5.25
N SER A 435 -14.08 5.27 5.58
CA SER A 435 -15.19 4.56 6.20
C SER A 435 -14.67 3.34 6.93
N ASN A 436 -15.28 3.02 8.07
CA ASN A 436 -14.97 1.82 8.85
C ASN A 436 -16.08 0.77 8.82
N MET A 437 -15.77 -0.45 9.27
CA MET A 437 -16.79 -1.51 9.41
C MET A 437 -17.85 -1.17 10.46
N ARG A 438 -17.44 -0.51 11.57
CA ARG A 438 -18.36 -0.06 12.62
C ARG A 438 -18.67 1.42 12.39
N PRO A 439 -19.94 1.81 12.16
CA PRO A 439 -20.33 3.21 12.09
C PRO A 439 -19.93 3.96 13.35
N ASN A 440 -19.52 5.23 13.18
CA ASN A 440 -19.10 6.11 14.28
C ASN A 440 -17.90 5.64 15.13
N SER A 441 -17.11 4.64 14.68
CA SER A 441 -15.96 4.15 15.46
C SER A 441 -14.64 4.90 15.21
N ALA A 442 -14.60 5.79 14.22
CA ALA A 442 -13.49 6.69 14.00
C ALA A 442 -13.97 7.98 13.33
N SER A 443 -13.18 9.03 13.48
CA SER A 443 -13.38 10.36 12.92
C SER A 443 -12.03 10.96 12.57
N GLY A 444 -12.03 11.94 11.66
CA GLY A 444 -10.85 12.76 11.38
C GLY A 444 -10.29 12.63 9.99
N THR A 445 -9.36 13.53 9.68
CA THR A 445 -8.64 13.60 8.40
C THR A 445 -7.35 12.80 8.48
N THR A 446 -7.06 11.99 7.46
CA THR A 446 -5.75 11.32 7.28
C THR A 446 -5.21 11.67 5.89
N ILE A 447 -3.89 11.84 5.76
CA ILE A 447 -3.25 11.92 4.44
C ILE A 447 -2.25 10.79 4.28
N TYR A 448 -2.36 10.04 3.20
CA TYR A 448 -1.48 8.93 2.88
C TYR A 448 -0.44 9.32 1.83
N TYR A 449 0.77 8.80 1.97
CA TYR A 449 1.85 8.86 0.99
C TYR A 449 2.49 7.48 0.83
N HIS A 450 3.26 7.24 -0.23
CA HIS A 450 3.85 5.91 -0.44
C HIS A 450 5.09 5.65 0.44
N ARG A 451 5.06 4.56 1.24
CA ARG A 451 6.21 4.07 2.03
C ARG A 451 6.90 5.15 2.86
N ASP A 452 8.14 5.48 2.51
CA ASP A 452 9.03 6.40 3.17
C ASP A 452 9.32 7.65 2.34
N ASP A 453 8.63 7.83 1.19
CA ASP A 453 8.83 8.95 0.27
C ASP A 453 8.73 10.30 1.01
N ALA A 454 9.89 10.93 1.18
CA ALA A 454 10.03 12.13 1.99
C ALA A 454 9.35 13.34 1.35
N ASP A 455 9.29 13.41 0.02
CA ASP A 455 8.68 14.54 -0.69
C ASP A 455 7.16 14.50 -0.63
N SER A 456 6.59 13.30 -0.74
CA SER A 456 5.17 13.03 -0.62
C SER A 456 4.69 13.18 0.81
N ARG A 457 5.49 12.75 1.80
CA ARG A 457 5.24 13.06 3.22
C ARG A 457 5.24 14.57 3.47
N ALA A 458 6.22 15.29 2.92
CA ALA A 458 6.28 16.75 3.03
C ALA A 458 5.05 17.41 2.39
N LEU A 459 4.60 16.92 1.24
CA LEU A 459 3.38 17.40 0.58
C LEU A 459 2.19 17.19 1.50
N GLY A 460 1.99 15.97 2.00
CA GLY A 460 0.91 15.67 2.93
C GLY A 460 0.95 16.55 4.18
N GLN A 461 2.14 16.83 4.71
CA GLN A 461 2.30 17.66 5.91
C GLN A 461 1.92 19.12 5.64
N ALA A 462 2.28 19.66 4.48
CA ALA A 462 1.87 21.00 4.06
C ALA A 462 0.35 21.11 3.90
N LEU A 463 -0.28 20.12 3.26
CA LEU A 463 -1.74 20.09 3.06
C LEU A 463 -2.47 19.96 4.41
N LEU A 464 -2.09 19.00 5.24
CA LEU A 464 -2.73 18.75 6.52
C LEU A 464 -2.63 19.96 7.44
N ASN A 465 -1.49 20.66 7.45
CA ASN A 465 -1.28 21.86 8.24
C ASN A 465 -2.31 22.97 7.98
N GLU A 466 -2.80 23.08 6.75
CA GLU A 466 -3.87 24.03 6.42
C GLU A 466 -5.27 23.45 6.65
N ILE A 467 -5.46 22.16 6.40
CA ILE A 467 -6.77 21.50 6.55
C ILE A 467 -7.21 21.52 8.02
N VAL A 468 -6.32 21.22 8.97
CA VAL A 468 -6.66 21.18 10.40
C VAL A 468 -7.14 22.52 10.96
N LYS A 469 -6.74 23.64 10.34
CA LYS A 469 -7.16 25.00 10.74
C LYS A 469 -8.62 25.29 10.42
N VAL A 470 -9.21 24.57 9.45
CA VAL A 470 -10.55 24.86 8.93
C VAL A 470 -11.52 23.70 9.07
N SER A 471 -11.03 22.45 9.15
CA SER A 471 -11.90 21.28 9.12
C SER A 471 -12.72 21.14 10.41
N GLY A 472 -12.13 21.50 11.56
CA GLY A 472 -12.66 21.17 12.88
C GLY A 472 -12.88 19.66 13.07
N LEU A 473 -12.23 18.81 12.27
CA LEU A 473 -12.20 17.36 12.43
C LEU A 473 -10.89 16.98 13.14
N PRO A 474 -10.85 15.86 13.88
CA PRO A 474 -9.60 15.36 14.44
C PRO A 474 -8.53 15.16 13.35
N SER A 475 -7.28 15.45 13.66
CA SER A 475 -6.17 15.06 12.79
C SER A 475 -5.72 13.65 13.12
N LYS A 476 -5.56 12.81 12.10
CA LYS A 476 -4.93 11.48 12.22
C LYS A 476 -3.49 11.49 11.70
N GLY A 477 -3.00 12.65 11.27
CA GLY A 477 -1.64 12.83 10.77
C GLY A 477 -1.46 12.39 9.32
N VAL A 478 -0.21 12.53 8.86
CA VAL A 478 0.27 12.05 7.56
C VAL A 478 0.91 10.67 7.76
N ARG A 479 0.51 9.67 6.96
CA ARG A 479 0.87 8.26 7.18
C ARG A 479 1.35 7.60 5.91
N SER A 480 2.24 6.62 6.07
CA SER A 480 2.54 5.70 4.97
C SER A 480 1.29 4.91 4.61
N ASP A 481 1.02 4.77 3.32
CA ASP A 481 0.01 3.87 2.77
C ASP A 481 0.29 2.40 3.12
N THR A 482 1.53 2.07 3.51
CA THR A 482 1.89 0.73 4.01
C THR A 482 1.27 0.39 5.35
N THR A 483 0.70 1.39 6.05
CA THR A 483 -0.14 1.16 7.23
C THR A 483 -1.51 0.56 6.88
N LEU A 484 -1.97 0.73 5.63
CA LEU A 484 -3.20 0.14 5.10
C LEU A 484 -2.91 -1.18 4.37
N TYR A 485 -1.99 -1.13 3.41
CA TYR A 485 -1.63 -2.25 2.55
C TYR A 485 -0.12 -2.33 2.42
N ARG A 486 0.53 -3.46 2.70
CA ARG A 486 2.01 -3.59 2.61
C ARG A 486 2.58 -3.17 1.25
N SER A 487 1.83 -3.41 0.17
CA SER A 487 2.21 -3.00 -1.18
C SER A 487 2.00 -1.50 -1.42
N GLY A 488 1.24 -0.81 -0.58
CA GLY A 488 0.80 0.57 -0.75
C GLY A 488 -0.45 0.70 -1.62
N LEU A 489 -1.02 1.90 -1.62
CA LEU A 489 -2.15 2.28 -2.46
C LEU A 489 -1.66 2.36 -3.90
N ALA A 490 -2.35 1.72 -4.86
CA ALA A 490 -1.86 1.65 -6.24
C ALA A 490 -1.61 3.04 -6.83
N VAL A 491 -2.51 3.99 -6.59
CA VAL A 491 -2.38 5.36 -7.12
C VAL A 491 -1.14 6.11 -6.60
N LEU A 492 -0.65 5.75 -5.42
CA LEU A 492 0.55 6.33 -4.82
C LEU A 492 1.80 5.52 -5.18
N ARG A 493 1.73 4.19 -5.13
CA ARG A 493 2.85 3.28 -5.42
C ARG A 493 3.48 3.50 -6.79
N ILE A 494 2.67 3.78 -7.82
CA ILE A 494 3.15 3.93 -9.20
C ILE A 494 3.31 5.39 -9.65
N SER A 495 3.20 6.34 -8.72
CA SER A 495 3.43 7.75 -9.01
C SER A 495 4.93 8.07 -9.11
N GLN A 496 5.31 8.94 -10.04
CA GLN A 496 6.70 9.35 -10.24
C GLN A 496 7.03 10.72 -9.61
N MET A 497 5.99 11.44 -9.20
CA MET A 497 6.02 12.76 -8.57
C MET A 497 5.55 12.66 -7.11
N PRO A 498 5.76 13.70 -6.28
CA PRO A 498 5.14 13.77 -4.97
C PRO A 498 3.62 13.57 -5.04
N ALA A 499 3.14 12.54 -4.34
CA ALA A 499 1.77 12.07 -4.47
C ALA A 499 1.14 11.75 -3.12
N VAL A 500 -0.10 12.19 -2.93
CA VAL A 500 -0.85 11.95 -1.70
C VAL A 500 -2.29 11.54 -1.97
N LEU A 501 -2.86 10.78 -1.04
CA LEU A 501 -4.29 10.51 -0.96
C LEU A 501 -4.84 11.11 0.32
N ILE A 502 -5.83 11.99 0.21
CA ILE A 502 -6.46 12.68 1.32
C ILE A 502 -7.76 11.97 1.66
N GLU A 503 -7.84 11.41 2.86
CA GLU A 503 -9.09 11.02 3.48
C GLU A 503 -9.64 12.22 4.25
N VAL A 504 -10.60 12.94 3.65
CA VAL A 504 -11.07 14.23 4.20
C VAL A 504 -11.78 14.05 5.54
N GLY A 505 -12.53 12.96 5.71
CA GLY A 505 -13.24 12.58 6.93
C GLY A 505 -14.00 11.25 6.73
N TYR A 506 -14.62 10.73 7.78
CA TYR A 506 -15.32 9.43 7.73
C TYR A 506 -16.79 9.56 7.31
N LEU A 507 -17.17 9.02 6.15
CA LEU A 507 -18.55 9.09 5.66
C LEU A 507 -19.56 8.39 6.59
N ASN A 508 -19.13 7.33 7.27
CA ASN A 508 -19.97 6.58 8.20
C ASN A 508 -19.90 7.10 9.65
N HIS A 509 -19.24 8.24 9.91
CA HIS A 509 -19.25 8.95 11.19
C HIS A 509 -20.21 10.14 11.13
N PHE A 510 -21.08 10.29 12.13
CA PHE A 510 -22.17 11.25 12.12
C PHE A 510 -21.69 12.70 11.99
N TYR A 511 -20.70 13.09 12.78
CA TYR A 511 -20.16 14.45 12.77
C TYR A 511 -19.40 14.77 11.48
N ASP A 512 -18.60 13.82 11.00
CA ASP A 512 -17.77 13.98 9.79
C ASP A 512 -18.66 14.07 8.57
N ARG A 513 -19.63 13.15 8.43
CA ARG A 513 -20.59 13.16 7.33
C ARG A 513 -21.35 14.48 7.24
N LYS A 514 -21.81 15.02 8.37
CA LYS A 514 -22.50 16.32 8.38
C LYS A 514 -21.63 17.43 7.78
N LYS A 515 -20.32 17.40 8.05
CA LYS A 515 -19.35 18.33 7.44
C LYS A 515 -19.08 18.01 5.98
N LEU A 516 -18.83 16.75 5.63
CA LEU A 516 -18.57 16.31 4.25
C LEU A 516 -19.70 16.70 3.28
N LEU A 517 -20.95 16.72 3.77
CA LEU A 517 -22.13 17.13 3.03
C LEU A 517 -22.38 18.65 3.00
N ASP A 518 -21.71 19.43 3.85
CA ASP A 518 -21.86 20.88 3.90
C ASP A 518 -21.02 21.55 2.80
N PRO A 519 -21.62 22.26 1.84
CA PRO A 519 -20.89 22.98 0.81
C PRO A 519 -19.86 23.97 1.37
N LYS A 520 -20.13 24.63 2.51
CA LYS A 520 -19.19 25.57 3.13
C LYS A 520 -17.93 24.86 3.62
N PHE A 521 -18.07 23.68 4.21
CA PHE A 521 -16.94 22.85 4.61
C PHE A 521 -16.13 22.40 3.39
N GLN A 522 -16.80 21.95 2.32
CA GLN A 522 -16.11 21.56 1.07
C GLN A 522 -15.30 22.72 0.48
N HIS A 523 -15.84 23.95 0.49
CA HIS A 523 -15.11 25.15 0.08
C HIS A 523 -13.90 25.41 0.97
N ALA A 524 -14.09 25.38 2.30
CA ALA A 524 -13.00 25.63 3.25
C ALA A 524 -11.86 24.62 3.11
N VAL A 525 -12.16 23.33 2.96
CA VAL A 525 -11.16 22.27 2.73
C VAL A 525 -10.46 22.47 1.38
N ALA A 526 -11.19 22.80 0.32
CA ALA A 526 -10.58 23.08 -0.98
C ALA A 526 -9.62 24.28 -0.92
N ASP A 527 -10.00 25.37 -0.23
CA ASP A 527 -9.14 26.52 0.02
C ASP A 527 -7.89 26.13 0.83
N ALA A 528 -8.04 25.27 1.83
CA ALA A 528 -6.92 24.76 2.62
C ALA A 528 -5.95 23.88 1.82
N ILE A 529 -6.45 22.99 0.95
CA ILE A 529 -5.61 22.19 0.06
C ILE A 529 -4.77 23.10 -0.85
N VAL A 530 -5.38 24.14 -1.44
CA VAL A 530 -4.65 25.10 -2.30
C VAL A 530 -3.63 25.90 -1.50
N ARG A 531 -3.98 26.40 -0.29
CA ARG A 531 -3.01 27.09 0.58
C ARG A 531 -1.85 26.18 0.96
N GLY A 532 -2.12 24.92 1.30
CA GLY A 532 -1.09 23.96 1.69
C GLY A 532 -0.14 23.66 0.54
N LEU A 533 -0.67 23.45 -0.68
CA LEU A 533 0.16 23.24 -1.86
C LEU A 533 0.97 24.50 -2.23
N LYS A 534 0.36 25.68 -2.10
CA LYS A 534 1.07 26.95 -2.28
C LYS A 534 2.21 27.09 -1.28
N ALA A 535 1.97 26.81 0.01
CA ALA A 535 3.00 26.85 1.04
C ALA A 535 4.13 25.83 0.80
N TYR A 536 3.80 24.65 0.27
CA TYR A 536 4.78 23.66 -0.15
C TYR A 536 5.69 24.19 -1.26
N VAL A 537 5.10 24.77 -2.31
CA VAL A 537 5.82 25.25 -3.50
C VAL A 537 6.59 26.53 -3.17
N GLU A 538 5.90 27.57 -2.70
CA GLU A 538 6.41 28.94 -2.62
C GLU A 538 7.12 29.22 -1.28
N GLY A 539 6.87 28.40 -0.26
CA GLY A 539 7.21 28.70 1.14
C GLY A 539 6.02 29.29 1.89
N ALA A 540 6.10 29.35 3.22
CA ALA A 540 5.06 30.03 4.00
C ALA A 540 5.05 31.53 3.62
N ALA A 541 3.87 32.08 3.31
CA ALA A 541 3.73 33.53 3.28
C ALA A 541 3.95 34.06 4.71
N GLU A 542 4.77 35.10 4.83
CA GLU A 542 4.99 35.83 6.10
C GLU A 542 3.68 36.31 6.73
#